data_AF-A0A815YZ36-F1
#
_entry.id   AF-A0A815YZ36-F1
#
_cell.length_a   1.000
_cell.length_b   1.000
_cell.length_c   1.000
_cell.angle_alpha   90.00
_cell.angle_beta   90.00
_cell.angle_gamma   90.00
#
_symmetry.space_group_name_H-M   'P 1'
#
loop_
_entity.id
_entity.type
_entity.pdbx_description
1 polymer ?
#
loop_
_entity_poly.entity_id
_entity_poly.type
_entity_poly.pdbx_seq_one_letter_code
_entity_poly.pdbx_strand_id
1 'polypeptide(L)' 'MTMDIGHLVEQHIMVLFIVLKDWWRALTHFIKGGHPLKDLSSEIILITGAASGLGKGVA' A
#
# COMPACT_ATOMS: atom_id res chain seq x y z
N MET A 1 -41.63 5.32 -15.74
CA MET A 1 -41.05 4.81 -14.47
C MET A 1 -40.06 3.66 -14.69
N THR A 2 -39.41 3.58 -15.86
CA THR A 2 -38.41 2.53 -16.18
C THR A 2 -37.05 3.12 -16.59
N MET A 3 -37.01 4.40 -17.00
CA MET A 3 -35.76 5.09 -17.34
C MET A 3 -34.92 5.47 -16.11
N ASP A 4 -35.53 5.76 -14.96
CA ASP A 4 -34.79 6.10 -13.72
C ASP A 4 -34.02 4.92 -13.12
N ILE A 5 -34.54 3.70 -13.26
CA ILE A 5 -33.91 2.49 -12.69
C ILE A 5 -32.62 2.17 -13.45
N GLY A 6 -32.60 2.37 -14.78
CA GLY A 6 -31.42 2.12 -15.61
C GLY A 6 -30.23 2.96 -15.19
N HIS A 7 -30.42 4.28 -15.03
CA HIS A 7 -29.36 5.19 -14.58
C HIS A 7 -28.85 4.85 -13.17
N LEU A 8 -29.74 4.42 -12.28
CA LEU A 8 -29.38 4.06 -10.91
C LEU A 8 -28.53 2.78 -10.88
N VAL A 9 -28.86 1.80 -11.72
CA VAL A 9 -28.06 0.56 -11.87
C VAL A 9 -26.69 0.86 -12.46
N GLU A 10 -26.60 1.71 -13.48
CA GLU A 10 -25.32 2.12 -14.07
C GLU A 10 -24.39 2.80 -13.06
N GLN A 11 -24.94 3.69 -12.23
CA GLN A 11 -24.16 4.35 -11.17
C GLN A 11 -23.63 3.37 -10.13
N HIS A 12 -24.46 2.41 -9.70
CA HIS A 12 -24.03 1.40 -8.72
C HIS A 12 -22.94 0.48 -9.27
N ILE A 13 -23.04 0.09 -10.55
CA ILE A 13 -22.00 -0.70 -11.23
C ILE A 13 -20.70 0.09 -11.31
N MET A 14 -20.75 1.39 -11.63
CA MET A 14 -19.57 2.23 -11.71
C MET A 14 -18.87 2.37 -10.35
N VAL A 15 -19.63 2.61 -9.28
CA VAL A 15 -19.07 2.71 -7.92
C VAL A 15 -18.47 1.38 -7.48
N LEU A 16 -19.18 0.27 -7.72
CA LEU A 16 -18.68 -1.06 -7.42
C LEU A 16 -17.36 -1.34 -8.13
N PHE A 17 -17.26 -0.98 -9.41
CA PHE A 17 -16.06 -1.17 -10.22
C PHE A 17 -14.86 -0.35 -9.69
N ILE A 18 -15.10 0.91 -9.29
CA ILE A 18 -14.05 1.77 -8.72
C ILE A 18 -13.55 1.18 -7.40
N VAL A 19 -14.46 0.76 -6.51
CA VAL A 19 -14.10 0.15 -5.23
C VAL A 19 -13.32 -1.14 -5.45
N LEU A 20 -13.79 -2.04 -6.33
CA LEU A 20 -13.11 -3.29 -6.63
C LEU A 20 -11.68 -3.06 -7.17
N LYS A 21 -11.53 -2.08 -8.08
CA LYS A 21 -10.25 -1.72 -8.67
C LYS A 21 -9.30 -1.15 -7.62
N ASP A 22 -9.78 -0.29 -6.74
CA ASP A 22 -8.97 0.30 -5.69
C ASP A 22 -8.53 -0.75 -4.67
N TRP A 23 -9.43 -1.65 -4.28
CA TRP A 23 -9.13 -2.79 -3.44
C TRP A 23 -8.10 -3.74 -4.06
N TRP A 24 -8.21 -4.01 -5.37
CA TRP A 24 -7.21 -4.80 -6.07
C TRP A 24 -5.82 -4.15 -6.04
N ARG A 25 -5.76 -2.82 -6.16
CA ARG A 25 -4.50 -2.07 -6.08
C ARG A 25 -3.93 -2.10 -4.67
N ALA A 26 -4.76 -1.97 -3.65
CA ALA A 26 -4.35 -2.10 -2.25
C ALA A 26 -3.83 -3.51 -1.93
N LEU A 27 -4.54 -4.54 -2.41
CA LEU A 27 -4.16 -5.94 -2.22
C LEU A 27 -2.83 -6.25 -2.92
N THR A 28 -2.62 -5.76 -4.13
CA THR A 28 -1.34 -5.95 -4.84
C THR A 28 -0.18 -5.20 -4.18
N HIS A 29 -0.43 -4.03 -3.56
CA HIS A 29 0.56 -3.34 -2.73
C HIS A 29 0.90 -4.12 -1.46
N PHE A 30 -0.10 -4.74 -0.83
CA PHE A 30 0.10 -5.55 0.37
C PHE A 30 0.90 -6.83 0.07
N ILE A 31 0.58 -7.51 -1.03
CA ILE A 31 1.24 -8.76 -1.43
C ILE A 31 2.65 -8.52 -1.98
N LYS A 32 2.88 -7.41 -2.70
CA LYS A 32 4.22 -7.06 -3.19
C LYS A 32 5.20 -6.59 -2.10
N GLY A 33 4.76 -6.64 -0.83
CA GLY A 33 5.59 -6.68 0.37
C GLY A 33 6.98 -6.07 0.24
N GLY A 34 7.04 -4.72 0.32
CA GLY A 34 8.28 -3.96 0.45
C GLY A 34 9.27 -4.08 -0.71
N HIS A 35 10.00 -3.02 -0.99
CA HIS A 35 11.21 -3.17 -1.81
C HIS A 35 12.16 -4.14 -1.09
N PRO A 36 12.84 -5.08 -1.79
CA PRO A 36 13.87 -5.89 -1.16
C PRO A 36 14.84 -4.96 -0.44
N LEU A 37 15.08 -5.21 0.85
CA LEU A 37 16.00 -4.39 1.64
C LEU A 37 17.34 -4.40 0.91
N LYS A 38 17.88 -3.20 0.70
CA LYS A 38 19.21 -3.04 0.13
C LYS A 38 20.20 -3.73 1.07
N ASP A 39 21.05 -4.59 0.54
CA ASP A 39 22.12 -5.20 1.32
C ASP A 39 23.13 -4.10 1.68
N LEU A 40 23.37 -3.95 2.98
CA LEU A 40 24.22 -2.93 3.57
C LEU A 40 25.51 -3.54 4.16
N SER A 41 25.75 -4.85 3.98
CA SER A 41 26.89 -5.59 4.55
C SER A 41 28.26 -5.02 4.15
N SER A 42 28.34 -4.39 2.97
CA SER A 42 29.56 -3.80 2.42
C SER A 42 29.65 -2.27 2.58
N GLU A 43 28.65 -1.63 3.21
CA GLU A 43 28.60 -0.17 3.39
C GLU A 43 28.90 0.23 4.84
N ILE A 44 29.63 1.33 5.03
CA ILE A 44 29.85 1.94 6.36
C ILE A 44 28.69 2.89 6.63
N ILE A 45 27.89 2.58 7.66
CA ILE A 45 26.66 3.33 8.00
C ILE A 45 26.87 4.10 9.30
N LEU A 46 26.57 5.40 9.31
CA LEU A 46 26.56 6.21 10.52
C LEU A 46 25.17 6.18 11.15
N ILE A 47 25.06 5.58 12.33
CA ILE A 47 23.81 5.54 13.10
C ILE A 47 23.90 6.53 14.27
N THR A 48 23.24 7.67 14.15
CA THR A 48 23.14 8.66 15.24
C THR A 48 22.18 8.17 16.31
N GLY A 49 22.51 8.35 17.59
CA GLY A 49 21.67 7.87 18.68
C GLY A 49 21.74 6.35 18.93
N ALA A 50 22.74 5.65 18.38
CA ALA A 50 22.97 4.22 18.62
C ALA A 50 23.17 3.85 20.10
N ALA A 51 23.47 4.83 20.95
CA ALA A 51 23.65 4.62 22.38
C ALA A 51 22.34 4.29 23.14
N SER A 52 21.16 4.61 22.59
CA SER A 52 19.88 4.38 23.30
C SER A 52 18.65 4.27 22.36
N GLY A 53 17.57 3.69 22.88
CA GLY A 53 16.29 3.57 22.17
C GLY A 53 16.35 2.71 20.90
N LEU A 54 15.65 3.15 19.84
CA LEU A 54 15.57 2.43 18.57
C LEU A 54 16.92 2.35 17.85
N GLY A 55 17.78 3.38 17.99
CA GLY A 55 19.10 3.39 17.37
C GLY A 55 20.00 2.25 17.86
N LYS A 56 19.85 1.83 19.12
CA LYS A 56 20.56 0.66 19.69
C LYS A 56 20.08 -0.67 19.11
N GLY A 57 18.82 -0.75 18.69
CA GLY A 57 18.27 -1.97 18.09
C GLY A 57 18.61 -2.14 16.60
N VAL A 58 19.06 -1.07 15.97
CA VAL A 58 19.38 -1.01 14.53
C VAL A 58 20.89 -1.07 14.26
N ALA A 59 21.71 -0.60 15.21
CA ALA A 59 23.18 -0.69 15.18
C ALA A 59 23.68 -2.06 15.66
#